data_AF-A0A0D8DPR2-F1
#
_entry.id   AF-A0A0D8DPR2-F1
#
_cell.length_a   1.000
_cell.length_b   1.000
_cell.length_c   1.000
_cell.angle_alpha   90.00
_cell.angle_beta   90.00
_cell.angle_gamma   90.00
#
_symmetry.space_group_name_H-M   'P 1'
#
loop_
_entity.id
_entity.type
_entity.pdbx_description
1 polymer ?
#
loop_
_entity_poly.entity_id
_entity_poly.type
_entity_poly.pdbx_seq_one_letter_code
_entity_poly.pdbx_strand_id
1 'polypeptide(L)'
;MSPNLKNFEKAVKDSYGNLELDLPRGSIKILDPSIITILVKNSSIQRTVEYSSNDKIYIATFSSYSTVNSNGMIGYYTDPPKNENIKEITFIVVGFHSEWDTEVKFSKEYMAVMPDRELKHLINFQRAILKTGIINKQ
;
A
#
# COMPACT_ATOMS: atom_id res chain seq x y z
N MET A 1 -18.23 -5.59 8.56
CA MET A 1 -17.41 -5.06 7.44
C MET A 1 -17.43 -3.54 7.53
N SER A 2 -16.27 -2.88 7.61
CA SER A 2 -16.21 -1.41 7.73
C SER A 2 -16.78 -0.73 6.46
N PRO A 3 -17.32 0.50 6.57
CA PRO A 3 -17.83 1.24 5.41
C PRO A 3 -16.78 1.40 4.28
N ASN A 4 -15.52 1.65 4.65
CA ASN A 4 -14.41 1.78 3.71
C ASN A 4 -14.20 0.49 2.90
N LEU A 5 -14.25 -0.67 3.56
CA LEU A 5 -14.06 -1.95 2.89
C LEU A 5 -15.21 -2.25 1.89
N LYS A 6 -16.46 -1.88 2.21
CA LYS A 6 -17.58 -2.03 1.25
C LYS A 6 -17.39 -1.15 0.01
N ASN A 7 -16.98 0.11 0.22
CA ASN A 7 -16.73 1.04 -0.88
C ASN A 7 -15.54 0.58 -1.74
N PHE A 8 -14.51 0.04 -1.10
CA PHE A 8 -13.36 -0.57 -1.77
C PHE A 8 -13.78 -1.74 -2.67
N GLU A 9 -14.58 -2.70 -2.19
CA GLU A 9 -15.02 -3.83 -3.03
C GLU A 9 -15.84 -3.36 -4.24
N LYS A 10 -16.68 -2.33 -4.06
CA LYS A 10 -17.40 -1.71 -5.18
C LYS A 10 -16.41 -1.10 -6.19
N ALA A 11 -15.43 -0.33 -5.73
CA ALA A 11 -14.43 0.29 -6.58
C ALA A 11 -13.56 -0.74 -7.32
N VAL A 12 -13.25 -1.88 -6.69
CA VAL A 12 -12.57 -3.02 -7.33
C VAL A 12 -13.40 -3.54 -8.48
N LYS A 13 -14.70 -3.80 -8.26
CA LYS A 13 -15.61 -4.29 -9.31
C LYS A 13 -15.73 -3.29 -10.46
N ASP A 14 -15.89 -2.01 -10.13
CA ASP A 14 -16.07 -0.94 -11.13
C ASP A 14 -14.79 -0.72 -11.97
N SER A 15 -13.60 -0.88 -11.36
CA SER A 15 -12.32 -0.65 -12.04
C SER A 15 -11.78 -1.88 -12.77
N TYR A 16 -12.00 -3.08 -12.21
CA TYR A 16 -11.27 -4.29 -12.59
C TYR A 16 -12.17 -5.52 -12.80
N GLY A 17 -13.49 -5.41 -12.66
CA GLY A 17 -14.40 -6.57 -12.68
C GLY A 17 -14.41 -7.39 -13.98
N ASN A 18 -13.92 -6.82 -15.08
CA ASN A 18 -13.82 -7.48 -16.39
C ASN A 18 -12.37 -7.86 -16.76
N LEU A 19 -11.39 -7.64 -15.86
CA LEU A 19 -9.99 -7.95 -16.12
C LEU A 19 -9.63 -9.34 -15.61
N GLU A 20 -8.71 -9.99 -16.32
CA GLU A 20 -8.07 -11.21 -15.82
C GLU A 20 -7.22 -10.90 -14.59
N LEU A 21 -7.57 -11.56 -13.48
CA LEU A 21 -6.98 -11.33 -12.17
C LEU A 21 -5.54 -11.84 -12.02
N ASP A 22 -5.14 -12.76 -12.88
CA ASP A 22 -3.81 -13.37 -12.89
C ASP A 22 -2.81 -12.59 -13.77
N LEU A 23 -3.25 -11.55 -14.48
CA LEU A 23 -2.36 -10.76 -15.33
C LEU A 23 -1.35 -9.96 -14.49
N PRO A 24 -0.05 -9.96 -14.87
CA PRO A 24 0.95 -9.15 -14.20
C PRO A 24 0.70 -7.66 -14.44
N ARG A 25 0.85 -6.88 -13.37
CA ARG A 25 0.76 -5.42 -13.38
C ARG A 25 1.88 -4.84 -12.53
N GLY A 26 2.57 -3.84 -13.06
CA GLY A 26 3.52 -3.01 -12.30
C GLY A 26 2.87 -1.84 -11.56
N SER A 27 1.61 -1.50 -11.83
CA SER A 27 0.90 -0.41 -11.15
C SER A 27 -0.63 -0.57 -11.22
N ILE A 28 -1.31 -0.19 -10.15
CA ILE A 28 -2.78 -0.10 -10.04
C ILE A 28 -3.20 1.16 -9.31
N LYS A 29 -4.47 1.56 -9.46
CA LYS A 29 -5.03 2.70 -8.72
C LYS A 29 -5.14 2.36 -7.24
N ILE A 30 -4.92 3.35 -6.38
CA ILE A 30 -5.36 3.31 -4.99
C ILE A 30 -6.87 3.51 -4.99
N LEU A 31 -7.61 2.50 -4.54
CA LEU A 31 -9.07 2.51 -4.64
C LEU A 31 -9.76 3.12 -3.41
N ASP A 32 -9.02 3.31 -2.31
CA ASP A 32 -9.49 4.01 -1.12
C ASP A 32 -8.36 4.92 -0.58
N PRO A 33 -8.59 6.24 -0.44
CA PRO A 33 -7.55 7.18 -0.03
C PRO A 33 -7.03 6.93 1.40
N SER A 34 -7.81 6.25 2.26
CA SER A 34 -7.38 5.93 3.63
C SER A 34 -6.20 4.96 3.69
N ILE A 35 -5.88 4.27 2.60
CA ILE A 35 -4.71 3.38 2.49
C ILE A 35 -3.42 4.15 2.82
N ILE A 36 -3.23 5.35 2.26
CA ILE A 36 -2.02 6.16 2.51
C ILE A 36 -1.96 6.58 3.97
N THR A 37 -3.09 7.05 4.53
CA THR A 37 -3.21 7.40 5.95
C THR A 37 -2.82 6.24 6.86
N ILE A 38 -3.30 5.04 6.57
CA ILE A 38 -2.99 3.82 7.35
C ILE A 38 -1.49 3.50 7.27
N LEU A 39 -0.91 3.50 6.07
CA LEU A 39 0.51 3.20 5.87
C LEU A 39 1.43 4.19 6.59
N VAL A 40 1.14 5.50 6.49
CA VAL A 40 1.89 6.56 7.17
C VAL A 40 1.80 6.39 8.69
N LYS A 41 0.59 6.22 9.24
CA LYS A 41 0.41 6.07 10.68
C LYS A 41 1.05 4.80 11.21
N ASN A 42 0.87 3.67 10.53
CA ASN A 42 1.43 2.40 10.98
C ASN A 42 2.97 2.42 10.93
N SER A 43 3.56 2.98 9.87
CA SER A 43 5.04 3.12 9.79
C SER A 43 5.61 4.03 10.88
N SER A 44 4.86 5.03 11.34
CA SER A 44 5.25 5.89 12.46
C SER A 44 5.24 5.17 13.83
N ILE A 45 4.48 4.08 13.94
CA ILE A 45 4.37 3.26 15.16
C ILE A 45 5.41 2.14 15.13
N GLN A 46 5.51 1.44 14.01
CA GLN A 46 6.43 0.31 13.82
C GLN A 46 6.95 0.31 12.38
N ARG A 47 8.27 0.13 12.21
CA ARG A 47 8.90 0.13 10.89
C ARG A 47 8.41 -1.02 10.00
N THR A 48 8.15 -2.18 10.57
CA THR A 48 7.66 -3.37 9.87
C THR A 48 6.27 -3.72 10.39
N VAL A 49 5.29 -3.85 9.50
CA VAL A 49 3.90 -4.09 9.86
C VAL A 49 3.34 -5.26 9.07
N GLU A 50 2.62 -6.12 9.77
CA GLU A 50 1.90 -7.24 9.19
C GLU A 50 0.49 -6.81 8.76
N TYR A 51 0.20 -6.97 7.47
CA TYR A 51 -1.10 -6.73 6.88
C TYR A 51 -1.73 -8.05 6.46
N SER A 52 -2.96 -8.33 6.90
CA SER A 52 -3.61 -9.61 6.62
C SER A 52 -4.97 -9.42 5.94
N SER A 53 -5.23 -10.23 4.91
CA SER A 53 -6.54 -10.34 4.29
C SER A 53 -6.80 -11.79 3.93
N ASN A 54 -7.91 -12.35 4.45
CA ASN A 54 -8.23 -13.76 4.35
C ASN A 54 -7.04 -14.60 4.86
N ASP A 55 -6.58 -15.58 4.09
CA ASP A 55 -5.46 -16.48 4.44
C ASP A 55 -4.10 -15.96 3.95
N LYS A 56 -4.00 -14.70 3.51
CA LYS A 56 -2.74 -14.09 3.07
C LYS A 56 -2.24 -13.05 4.06
N ILE A 57 -0.95 -13.16 4.34
CA ILE A 57 -0.18 -12.24 5.18
C ILE A 57 0.84 -11.53 4.30
N TYR A 58 0.94 -10.22 4.48
CA TYR A 58 1.90 -9.35 3.83
C TYR A 58 2.73 -8.66 4.90
N ILE A 59 4.04 -8.86 4.88
CA ILE A 59 4.97 -8.21 5.80
C ILE A 59 5.55 -7.01 5.07
N ALA A 60 5.15 -5.80 5.46
CA ALA A 60 5.58 -4.57 4.82
C ALA A 60 6.56 -3.82 5.74
N THR A 61 7.80 -3.67 5.27
CA THR A 61 8.85 -2.91 5.96
C THR A 61 9.01 -1.55 5.30
N PHE A 62 8.80 -0.49 6.06
CA PHE A 62 9.03 0.88 5.59
C PHE A 62 10.48 1.07 5.15
N SER A 63 10.64 1.58 3.93
CA SER A 63 11.94 1.87 3.32
C SER A 63 12.23 3.36 3.37
N SER A 64 11.40 4.16 2.68
CA SER A 64 11.60 5.60 2.52
C SER A 64 10.30 6.33 2.18
N TYR A 65 10.30 7.65 2.34
CA TYR A 65 9.28 8.51 1.74
C TYR A 65 9.94 9.71 1.04
N SER A 66 9.19 10.35 0.15
CA SER A 66 9.59 11.59 -0.49
C SER A 66 8.58 12.71 -0.26
N THR A 67 9.06 13.95 -0.23
CA THR A 67 8.23 15.17 -0.16
C THR A 67 8.66 16.16 -1.22
N VAL A 68 7.79 17.11 -1.55
CA VAL A 68 8.14 18.28 -2.34
C VAL A 68 8.31 19.45 -1.39
N ASN A 69 9.50 20.05 -1.39
CA ASN A 69 9.78 21.23 -0.55
C ASN A 69 9.18 22.51 -1.17
N SER A 70 9.26 23.62 -0.45
CA SER A 70 8.75 24.93 -0.90
C SER A 70 9.34 25.41 -2.23
N ASN A 71 10.51 24.89 -2.62
CA ASN A 71 11.23 25.27 -3.83
C ASN A 71 10.97 24.28 -4.97
N GLY A 72 10.03 23.34 -4.81
CA GLY A 72 9.69 22.33 -5.81
C GLY A 72 10.68 21.16 -5.91
N MET A 73 11.73 21.13 -5.08
CA MET A 73 12.68 20.01 -5.07
C MET A 73 12.15 18.83 -4.28
N ILE A 74 12.56 17.63 -4.67
CA ILE A 74 12.18 16.38 -4.01
C ILE A 74 13.20 16.07 -2.91
N GLY A 75 12.74 15.96 -1.67
CA GLY A 75 13.52 15.42 -0.55
C GLY A 75 13.21 13.93 -0.35
N TYR A 76 14.21 13.14 0.01
CA TYR A 76 14.08 11.71 0.33
C TYR A 76 14.49 11.46 1.78
N TYR A 77 13.70 10.64 2.47
CA TYR A 77 13.85 10.40 3.91
C TYR A 77 13.69 8.91 4.20
N THR A 78 14.54 8.38 5.08
CA THR A 78 14.59 6.96 5.48
C THR A 78 14.06 6.70 6.89
N ASP A 79 13.70 7.76 7.60
CA ASP A 79 12.91 7.71 8.83
C ASP A 79 11.41 7.71 8.50
N PRO A 80 10.54 7.06 9.30
CA PRO A 80 9.11 7.06 9.02
C PRO A 80 8.50 8.47 9.01
N PRO A 81 7.55 8.75 8.10
CA PRO A 81 6.90 10.06 8.02
C PRO A 81 6.05 10.34 9.27
N LYS A 82 6.08 11.59 9.74
CA LYS A 82 5.24 12.05 10.86
C LYS A 82 3.85 12.52 10.44
N ASN A 83 3.65 12.81 9.15
CA ASN A 83 2.40 13.31 8.60
C ASN A 83 2.19 12.80 7.17
N GLU A 84 0.98 13.01 6.66
CA GLU A 84 0.53 12.52 5.35
C GLU A 84 0.91 13.47 4.19
N ASN A 85 1.66 14.55 4.45
CA ASN A 85 2.16 15.45 3.40
C ASN A 85 3.38 14.86 2.69
N ILE A 86 3.15 13.73 2.02
CA ILE A 86 4.15 12.96 1.29
C ILE A 86 3.77 12.89 -0.19
N LYS A 87 4.79 12.91 -1.05
CA LYS A 87 4.63 12.67 -2.48
C LYS A 87 4.50 11.17 -2.75
N GLU A 88 5.35 10.39 -2.11
CA GLU A 88 5.41 8.94 -2.24
C GLU A 88 5.93 8.30 -0.95
N ILE A 89 5.43 7.12 -0.61
CA ILE A 89 5.96 6.26 0.46
C ILE A 89 6.28 4.88 -0.11
N THR A 90 7.44 4.35 0.26
CA THR A 90 8.02 3.10 -0.26
C THR A 90 8.16 2.07 0.84
N PHE A 91 7.78 0.83 0.52
CA PHE A 91 7.89 -0.33 1.39
C PHE A 91 8.58 -1.47 0.65
N ILE A 92 9.31 -2.31 1.38
CA ILE A 92 9.70 -3.64 0.93
C ILE A 92 8.67 -4.63 1.49
N VAL A 93 7.98 -5.35 0.62
CA VAL A 93 6.86 -6.22 1.01
C VAL A 93 7.13 -7.66 0.61
N VAL A 94 7.04 -8.55 1.60
CA VAL A 94 7.03 -10.01 1.44
C VAL A 94 5.59 -10.52 1.53
N GLY A 95 5.24 -11.55 0.77
CA GLY A 95 3.90 -12.16 0.76
C GLY A 95 3.14 -12.04 -0.56
N PHE A 96 3.68 -11.29 -1.53
CA PHE A 96 3.16 -11.30 -2.91
C PHE A 96 3.43 -12.64 -3.61
N HIS A 97 4.64 -13.15 -3.47
CA HIS A 97 5.09 -14.47 -3.92
C HIS A 97 6.05 -14.99 -2.85
N SER A 98 5.93 -16.27 -2.48
CA SER A 98 6.22 -16.86 -1.15
C SER A 98 7.52 -16.45 -0.44
N GLU A 99 8.54 -15.93 -1.13
CA GLU A 99 9.81 -15.51 -0.51
C GLU A 99 10.45 -14.27 -1.14
N TRP A 100 9.79 -13.61 -2.10
CA TRP A 100 10.44 -12.56 -2.88
C TRP A 100 10.02 -11.17 -2.40
N ASP A 101 11.03 -10.38 -2.07
CA ASP A 101 10.89 -8.96 -1.82
C ASP A 101 10.25 -8.28 -3.03
N THR A 102 9.27 -7.44 -2.74
CA THR A 102 8.60 -6.58 -3.72
C THR A 102 8.71 -5.17 -3.22
N GLU A 103 9.38 -4.30 -3.97
CA GLU A 103 9.33 -2.87 -3.68
C GLU A 103 7.93 -2.37 -4.05
N VAL A 104 7.26 -1.71 -3.11
CA VAL A 104 5.92 -1.17 -3.29
C VAL A 104 5.95 0.33 -2.99
N LYS A 105 5.52 1.13 -3.96
CA LYS A 105 5.44 2.58 -3.87
C LYS A 105 3.99 3.03 -3.90
N PHE A 106 3.61 3.87 -2.94
CA PHE A 106 2.30 4.51 -2.91
C PHE A 106 2.47 6.00 -3.13
N SER A 107 1.83 6.50 -4.19
CA SER A 107 1.65 7.93 -4.48
C SER A 107 0.18 8.30 -4.29
N LYS A 108 -0.20 9.57 -4.49
CA LYS A 108 -1.58 10.05 -4.28
C LYS A 108 -2.67 9.20 -4.97
N GLU A 109 -2.38 8.67 -6.15
CA GLU A 109 -3.37 7.97 -6.98
C GLU A 109 -3.03 6.51 -7.27
N TYR A 110 -1.76 6.11 -7.14
CA TYR A 110 -1.28 4.82 -7.64
C TYR A 110 -0.42 4.08 -6.62
N MET A 111 -0.60 2.77 -6.62
CA MET A 111 0.29 1.79 -6.02
C MET A 111 1.11 1.15 -7.16
N ALA A 112 2.42 1.34 -7.14
CA ALA A 112 3.35 0.72 -8.08
C ALA A 112 4.17 -0.38 -7.37
N VAL A 113 4.55 -1.42 -8.11
CA VAL A 113 5.34 -2.55 -7.61
C VAL A 113 6.51 -2.86 -8.53
N MET A 114 7.60 -3.36 -7.95
CA MET A 114 8.72 -3.93 -8.69
C MET A 114 9.25 -5.18 -7.97
N PRO A 115 9.36 -6.33 -8.66
CA PRO A 115 8.87 -6.60 -10.01
C PRO A 115 7.33 -6.69 -10.08
N ASP A 116 6.79 -6.77 -11.30
CA ASP A 116 5.35 -6.91 -11.54
C ASP A 116 4.74 -8.09 -10.77
N ARG A 117 3.51 -7.90 -10.30
CA ARG A 117 2.72 -8.91 -9.60
C ARG A 117 1.36 -9.07 -10.23
N GLU A 118 0.75 -10.24 -10.07
CA GLU A 118 -0.60 -10.48 -10.55
C GLU A 118 -1.59 -9.49 -9.92
N LEU A 119 -2.52 -8.99 -10.73
CA LEU A 119 -3.52 -7.99 -10.34
C LEU A 119 -4.25 -8.35 -9.03
N LYS A 120 -4.63 -9.62 -8.85
CA LYS A 120 -5.30 -10.09 -7.63
C LYS A 120 -4.49 -9.85 -6.37
N HIS A 121 -3.17 -10.00 -6.43
CA HIS A 121 -2.32 -9.80 -5.25
C HIS A 121 -2.21 -8.32 -4.89
N LEU A 122 -2.18 -7.43 -5.87
CA LEU A 122 -2.16 -5.98 -5.65
C LEU A 122 -3.46 -5.50 -4.99
N ILE A 123 -4.61 -5.98 -5.50
CA ILE A 123 -5.93 -5.71 -4.91
C ILE A 123 -5.99 -6.26 -3.47
N ASN A 124 -5.54 -7.49 -3.27
CA ASN A 124 -5.55 -8.13 -1.94
C ASN A 124 -4.66 -7.40 -0.93
N PHE A 125 -3.55 -6.80 -1.36
CA PHE A 125 -2.70 -6.04 -0.47
C PHE A 125 -3.37 -4.73 -0.02
N GLN A 126 -3.98 -3.98 -0.95
CA GLN A 126 -4.79 -2.82 -0.58
C GLN A 126 -5.93 -3.20 0.38
N ARG A 127 -6.59 -4.34 0.13
CA ARG A 127 -7.61 -4.89 1.03
C ARG A 127 -7.05 -5.22 2.42
N ALA A 128 -5.88 -5.82 2.50
CA ALA A 128 -5.21 -6.16 3.75
C ALA A 128 -4.87 -4.90 4.56
N ILE A 129 -4.37 -3.85 3.92
CA ILE A 129 -4.12 -2.55 4.57
C ILE A 129 -5.39 -1.98 5.19
N LEU A 130 -6.49 -1.93 4.42
CA LEU A 130 -7.79 -1.44 4.90
C LEU A 130 -8.36 -2.29 6.03
N LYS A 131 -8.20 -3.62 5.97
CA LYS A 131 -8.71 -4.54 6.98
C LYS A 131 -7.93 -4.42 8.30
N THR A 132 -6.61 -4.29 8.23
CA THR A 132 -5.75 -4.07 9.41
C THR A 132 -6.05 -2.71 10.05
N GLY A 133 -6.23 -1.66 9.26
CA GLY A 133 -6.44 -0.31 9.77
C GLY A 133 -5.21 0.23 10.51
N ILE A 134 -5.43 1.22 11.40
CA ILE A 134 -4.37 1.81 12.20
C ILE A 134 -4.08 0.91 13.41
N ILE A 135 -2.84 0.44 13.53
CA ILE A 135 -2.42 -0.38 14.68
C ILE A 135 -2.27 0.49 15.94
N ASN A 136 -2.45 -0.11 17.11
CA ASN A 136 -2.17 0.57 18.38
C ASN A 136 -0.71 0.37 18.78
N LYS A 137 -0.13 1.37 19.44
CA LYS A 137 1.20 1.24 20.04
C LYS A 137 1.13 0.18 21.16
N GLN A 138 1.91 -0.88 21.05
CA GLN A 138 2.10 -1.86 22.14
C GLN A 138 2.93 -1.25 23.26
#